data_AF-A0A365PME9-F1
#
_entry.id   AF-A0A365PME9-F1
#
_cell.length_a   1.000
_cell.length_b   1.000
_cell.length_c   1.000
_cell.angle_alpha   90.00
_cell.angle_beta   90.00
_cell.angle_gamma   90.00
#
_symmetry.space_group_name_H-M   'P 1'
#
loop_
_entity.id
_entity.type
_entity.pdbx_description
1 polymer ?
#
loop_
_entity_poly.entity_id
_entity_poly.type
_entity_poly.pdbx_seq_one_letter_code
_entity_poly.pdbx_strand_id
1 'polypeptide(L)'
;MNKRLNITDRIGPNDSVVLWSANNQDYRGAPVDLLVEKVKEGIQVNQSPLLVQHFNPNADFTLNIENHEVGTYLILNPSVGIKTGSIKLPERYGVTDGQVVLVTCSQQVNNFSVNGNNALVIGAPNALAANGFFKLKYDKLSNTWYRVG
;
A
#
# COMPACT_ATOMS: atom_id res chain seq x y z
N MET A 1 -52.78 12.82 -8.20
CA MET A 1 -51.68 13.42 -8.97
C MET A 1 -50.70 12.31 -9.35
N ASN A 2 -50.55 12.00 -10.64
CA ASN A 2 -49.55 11.05 -11.11
C ASN A 2 -48.16 11.68 -10.98
N LYS A 3 -47.42 11.32 -9.93
CA LYS A 3 -46.03 11.74 -9.74
C LYS A 3 -45.13 10.91 -10.66
N ARG A 4 -44.84 11.43 -11.84
CA ARG A 4 -43.82 10.85 -12.74
C ARG A 4 -42.43 11.17 -12.17
N LEU A 5 -41.50 10.22 -12.27
CA LEU A 5 -40.10 10.46 -11.94
C LEU A 5 -39.53 11.53 -12.88
N ASN A 6 -38.95 12.57 -12.28
CA ASN A 6 -38.26 13.64 -12.99
C ASN A 6 -36.80 13.66 -12.55
N ILE A 7 -35.93 14.22 -13.39
CA ILE A 7 -34.48 14.24 -13.16
C ILE A 7 -34.15 15.36 -12.17
N THR A 8 -33.24 15.07 -11.23
CA THR A 8 -32.59 16.07 -10.35
C THR A 8 -31.13 16.22 -10.76
N ASP A 9 -30.59 17.43 -10.68
CA ASP A 9 -29.19 17.75 -10.94
C ASP A 9 -28.34 17.79 -9.66
N ARG A 10 -28.98 17.65 -8.49
CA ARG A 10 -28.35 17.66 -7.16
C ARG A 10 -28.96 16.59 -6.27
N ILE A 11 -28.13 16.04 -5.39
CA ILE A 11 -28.53 15.07 -4.36
C ILE A 11 -28.30 15.72 -2.99
N GLY A 12 -29.36 15.85 -2.20
CA GLY A 12 -29.36 16.34 -0.83
C GLY A 12 -29.45 15.23 0.21
N PRO A 13 -29.18 15.54 1.49
CA PRO A 13 -29.14 14.56 2.58
C PRO A 13 -30.50 13.91 2.92
N ASN A 14 -31.62 14.53 2.51
CA ASN A 14 -32.96 13.98 2.71
C ASN A 14 -33.52 13.30 1.44
N ASP A 15 -32.72 13.17 0.40
CA ASP A 15 -33.17 12.56 -0.84
C ASP A 15 -33.21 11.04 -0.73
N SER A 16 -34.10 10.44 -1.53
CA SER A 16 -34.23 8.99 -1.63
C SER A 16 -34.09 8.55 -3.07
N VAL A 17 -33.36 7.46 -3.27
CA VAL A 17 -33.27 6.77 -4.55
C VAL A 17 -34.37 5.73 -4.63
N VAL A 18 -34.97 5.57 -5.81
CA VAL A 18 -35.91 4.48 -6.07
C VAL A 18 -35.11 3.29 -6.60
N LEU A 19 -35.28 2.14 -5.95
CA LEU A 19 -34.67 0.88 -6.35
C LEU A 19 -35.73 -0.20 -6.45
N TRP A 20 -35.48 -1.18 -7.32
CA TRP A 20 -36.26 -2.40 -7.37
C TRP A 20 -35.75 -3.39 -6.32
N SER A 21 -36.61 -3.79 -5.38
CA SER A 21 -36.27 -4.77 -4.36
C SER A 21 -36.74 -6.15 -4.79
N ALA A 22 -35.83 -7.03 -5.21
CA ALA A 22 -36.18 -8.39 -5.63
C ALA A 22 -36.87 -9.20 -4.51
N ASN A 23 -36.44 -9.02 -3.26
CA ASN A 23 -37.04 -9.69 -2.09
C ASN A 23 -38.49 -9.28 -1.85
N ASN A 24 -38.85 -8.03 -2.17
CA ASN A 24 -40.20 -7.51 -2.00
C ASN A 24 -41.00 -7.51 -3.31
N GLN A 25 -40.37 -7.88 -4.43
CA GLN A 25 -40.90 -7.82 -5.79
C GLN A 25 -41.58 -6.48 -6.12
N ASP A 26 -41.02 -5.37 -5.63
CA ASP A 26 -41.61 -4.04 -5.75
C ASP A 26 -40.55 -2.92 -5.71
N TYR A 27 -40.93 -1.73 -6.17
CA TYR A 27 -40.14 -0.51 -6.03
C TYR A 27 -40.16 -0.02 -4.59
N ARG A 28 -38.98 0.37 -4.09
CA ARG A 28 -38.78 0.92 -2.74
C ARG A 28 -37.94 2.19 -2.82
N GLY A 29 -38.28 3.16 -1.99
CA GLY A 29 -37.41 4.29 -1.72
C GLY A 29 -36.37 3.89 -0.68
N ALA A 30 -35.10 4.16 -0.96
CA ALA A 30 -34.03 4.07 0.03
C ALA A 30 -33.38 5.43 0.20
N PRO A 31 -33.06 5.85 1.44
CA PRO A 31 -32.27 7.04 1.67
C PRO A 31 -30.93 6.96 0.92
N VAL A 32 -30.48 8.10 0.39
CA VAL A 32 -29.18 8.18 -0.30
C VAL A 32 -28.05 7.71 0.62
N ASP A 33 -28.09 8.05 1.92
CA ASP A 33 -27.09 7.63 2.88
C ASP A 33 -26.95 6.10 2.98
N LEU A 34 -28.07 5.38 2.93
CA LEU A 34 -28.09 3.92 2.93
C LEU A 34 -27.49 3.35 1.64
N LEU A 35 -27.75 3.97 0.49
CA LEU A 35 -27.12 3.58 -0.77
C LEU A 35 -25.59 3.82 -0.72
N VAL A 36 -25.16 4.98 -0.22
CA VAL A 36 -23.73 5.32 -0.10
C VAL A 36 -23.01 4.36 0.84
N GLU A 37 -23.62 4.00 1.97
CA GLU A 37 -23.09 2.98 2.88
C GLU A 37 -22.93 1.63 2.16
N LYS A 38 -23.97 1.17 1.44
CA LYS A 38 -23.88 -0.07 0.66
C LYS A 38 -22.85 -0.04 -0.46
N VAL A 39 -22.69 1.09 -1.13
CA VAL A 39 -21.65 1.26 -2.15
C VAL A 39 -20.27 1.23 -1.48
N LYS A 40 -20.08 1.85 -0.32
CA LYS A 40 -18.81 1.79 0.43
C LYS A 40 -18.49 0.37 0.93
N GLU A 41 -19.49 -0.40 1.35
CA GLU A 41 -19.31 -1.82 1.69
C GLU A 41 -18.87 -2.66 0.47
N GLY A 42 -19.47 -2.38 -0.70
CA GLY A 42 -19.15 -3.07 -1.96
C GLY A 42 -17.85 -2.61 -2.62
N ILE A 43 -17.45 -1.35 -2.41
CA ILE A 43 -16.12 -0.85 -2.76
C ILE A 43 -15.18 -1.25 -1.63
N GLN A 44 -14.66 -2.48 -1.73
CA GLN A 44 -13.43 -2.84 -1.06
C GLN A 44 -12.32 -1.92 -1.60
N VAL A 45 -12.09 -0.77 -0.98
CA VAL A 45 -10.86 0.00 -1.18
C VAL A 45 -9.76 -0.84 -0.55
N ASN A 46 -9.31 -1.87 -1.26
CA ASN A 46 -8.21 -2.77 -0.88
C ASN A 46 -6.87 -2.03 -0.98
N GLN A 47 -6.78 -0.84 -0.41
CA GLN A 47 -5.50 -0.29 0.01
C GLN A 47 -5.33 -0.68 1.47
N SER A 48 -5.11 -1.99 1.73
CA SER A 48 -4.59 -2.35 3.05
C SER A 48 -3.31 -1.52 3.24
N PRO A 49 -3.20 -0.77 4.32
CA PRO A 49 -2.05 0.09 4.53
C PRO A 49 -0.79 -0.78 4.54
N LEU A 50 0.31 -0.24 4.01
CA LEU A 50 1.62 -0.91 4.13
C LEU A 50 1.90 -1.15 5.60
N LEU A 51 2.28 -2.38 5.95
CA LEU A 51 2.60 -2.67 7.34
C LEU A 51 3.91 -2.01 7.72
N VAL A 52 3.93 -1.32 8.86
CA VAL A 52 5.09 -0.57 9.32
C VAL A 52 6.03 -1.48 10.09
N GLN A 53 7.27 -1.61 9.60
CA GLN A 53 8.35 -2.31 10.27
C GLN A 53 9.34 -1.27 10.81
N HIS A 54 9.60 -1.28 12.11
CA HIS A 54 10.53 -0.35 12.75
C HIS A 54 11.89 -1.03 12.99
N PHE A 55 12.97 -0.32 12.70
CA PHE A 55 14.32 -0.80 13.02
C PHE A 55 15.27 0.35 13.39
N ASN A 56 15.89 0.25 14.57
CA ASN A 56 16.71 1.32 15.17
C ASN A 56 18.14 0.82 15.41
N PRO A 57 19.00 0.70 14.38
CA PRO A 57 20.36 0.19 14.56
C PRO A 57 21.29 1.24 15.20
N ASN A 58 22.27 0.76 15.97
CA ASN A 58 23.35 1.58 16.52
C ASN A 58 24.75 1.13 16.03
N ALA A 59 24.78 0.15 15.11
CA ALA A 59 25.97 -0.42 14.49
C ALA A 59 25.62 -1.00 13.11
N ASP A 60 26.62 -1.54 12.41
CA ASP A 60 26.42 -2.22 11.13
C ASP A 60 25.40 -3.37 11.26
N PHE A 61 24.53 -3.53 10.24
CA PHE A 61 23.36 -4.40 10.36
C PHE A 61 23.03 -5.20 9.10
N THR A 62 22.26 -6.27 9.30
CA THR A 62 21.56 -7.01 8.26
C THR A 62 20.13 -7.28 8.74
N LEU A 63 19.13 -6.78 8.01
CA LEU A 63 17.72 -6.88 8.39
C LEU A 63 16.92 -7.64 7.34
N ASN A 64 16.11 -8.61 7.76
CA ASN A 64 15.12 -9.25 6.89
C ASN A 64 13.83 -8.43 6.87
N ILE A 65 13.34 -8.09 5.68
CA ILE A 65 12.05 -7.45 5.49
C ILE A 65 10.95 -8.51 5.61
N GLU A 66 9.96 -8.24 6.45
CA GLU A 66 8.80 -9.12 6.59
C GLU A 66 7.95 -9.12 5.31
N ASN A 67 7.42 -10.29 4.96
CA ASN A 67 6.57 -10.43 3.79
C ASN A 67 5.11 -10.14 4.14
N HIS A 68 4.58 -9.06 3.58
CA HIS A 68 3.18 -8.65 3.76
C HIS A 68 2.51 -8.54 2.38
N GLU A 69 1.25 -8.98 2.28
CA GLU A 69 0.54 -9.15 0.99
C GLU A 69 0.47 -7.88 0.14
N VAL A 70 0.36 -6.70 0.76
CA VAL A 70 0.37 -5.40 0.07
C VAL A 70 1.76 -4.78 0.02
N GLY A 71 2.58 -5.04 1.04
CA GLY A 71 3.93 -4.51 1.14
C GLY A 71 4.29 -4.00 2.52
N THR A 72 5.51 -3.50 2.63
CA THR A 72 6.15 -3.16 3.89
C THR A 72 6.69 -1.73 3.84
N TYR A 73 6.44 -0.96 4.89
CA TYR A 73 7.07 0.32 5.13
C TYR A 73 8.12 0.18 6.24
N LEU A 74 9.39 0.15 5.84
CA LEU A 74 10.51 0.12 6.77
C LEU A 74 10.90 1.53 7.20
N ILE A 75 10.79 1.78 8.50
CA ILE A 75 11.35 2.96 9.15
C ILE A 75 12.67 2.57 9.79
N LEU A 76 13.76 2.97 9.13
CA LEU A 76 15.12 2.84 9.62
C LEU A 76 15.49 4.10 10.40
N ASN A 77 15.66 4.00 11.71
CA ASN A 77 16.02 5.15 12.54
C ASN A 77 17.30 4.90 13.33
N PRO A 78 18.49 4.92 12.67
CA PRO A 78 19.74 4.74 13.38
C PRO A 78 20.00 5.92 14.32
N SER A 79 20.65 5.67 15.46
CA SER A 79 21.04 6.75 16.39
C SER A 79 22.36 7.43 16.01
N VAL A 80 23.13 6.80 15.13
CA VAL A 80 24.45 7.25 14.65
C VAL A 80 24.58 6.96 13.14
N GLY A 81 25.56 7.58 12.48
CA GLY A 81 25.92 7.20 11.11
C GLY A 81 26.41 5.74 11.04
N ILE A 82 25.88 4.97 10.09
CA ILE A 82 26.21 3.55 9.92
C ILE A 82 27.20 3.39 8.77
N LYS A 83 28.22 2.54 8.97
CA LYS A 83 29.23 2.28 7.93
C LYS A 83 28.67 1.31 6.90
N THR A 84 28.10 0.19 7.35
CA THR A 84 27.57 -0.86 6.49
C THR A 84 26.18 -1.29 6.93
N GLY A 85 25.21 -1.26 6.02
CA GLY A 85 23.86 -1.76 6.25
C GLY A 85 23.41 -2.64 5.11
N SER A 86 22.66 -3.69 5.42
CA SER A 86 21.99 -4.47 4.38
C SER A 86 20.55 -4.78 4.77
N ILE A 87 19.68 -4.82 3.76
CA ILE A 87 18.34 -5.37 3.89
C ILE A 87 18.18 -6.57 2.97
N LYS A 88 17.46 -7.57 3.42
CA LYS A 88 17.08 -8.73 2.63
C LYS A 88 15.58 -8.69 2.38
N LEU A 89 15.21 -8.58 1.11
CA LEU A 89 13.82 -8.54 0.67
C LEU A 89 13.13 -9.89 0.91
N PRO A 90 11.79 -9.93 0.92
CA PRO A 90 11.06 -11.19 1.02
C PRO A 90 11.44 -12.14 -0.12
N GLU A 91 11.33 -13.45 0.13
CA GLU A 91 11.66 -14.47 -0.87
C GLU A 91 10.74 -14.35 -2.07
N ARG A 92 11.32 -14.38 -3.29
CA ARG A 92 10.59 -14.19 -4.56
C ARG A 92 9.31 -15.03 -4.70
N TYR A 93 9.27 -16.22 -4.10
CA TYR A 93 8.14 -17.14 -4.20
C TYR A 93 6.97 -16.76 -3.29
N GLY A 94 7.23 -16.00 -2.23
CA GLY A 94 6.22 -15.48 -1.31
C GLY A 94 5.69 -14.10 -1.69
N VAL A 95 6.30 -13.41 -2.65
CA VAL A 95 5.96 -12.02 -3.01
C VAL A 95 4.80 -11.99 -4.01
N THR A 96 3.83 -11.12 -3.76
CA THR A 96 2.69 -10.86 -4.65
C THR A 96 3.06 -9.85 -5.73
N ASP A 97 2.39 -9.94 -6.89
CA ASP A 97 2.65 -8.98 -7.95
C ASP A 97 2.26 -7.56 -7.52
N GLY A 98 3.13 -6.59 -7.80
CA GLY A 98 2.92 -5.20 -7.42
C GLY A 98 3.17 -4.87 -5.94
N GLN A 99 3.63 -5.83 -5.13
CA GLN A 99 4.03 -5.60 -3.74
C GLN A 99 5.08 -4.48 -3.65
N VAL A 100 4.97 -3.66 -2.60
CA VAL A 100 5.81 -2.48 -2.41
C VAL A 100 6.70 -2.62 -1.18
N VAL A 101 7.95 -2.19 -1.29
CA VAL A 101 8.82 -1.95 -0.14
C VAL A 101 9.22 -0.49 -0.15
N LEU A 102 8.76 0.27 0.85
CA LEU A 102 9.16 1.65 1.07
C LEU A 102 10.14 1.69 2.23
N VAL A 103 11.28 2.35 2.05
CA VAL A 103 12.29 2.48 3.08
C VAL A 103 12.61 3.95 3.30
N THR A 104 12.58 4.38 4.56
CA THR A 104 13.07 5.69 4.98
C THR A 104 14.19 5.52 6.00
N CYS A 105 15.17 6.41 5.98
CA CYS A 105 16.32 6.38 6.88
C CYS A 105 16.58 7.75 7.50
N SER A 106 16.69 7.84 8.83
CA SER A 106 16.94 9.12 9.52
C SER A 106 18.42 9.57 9.48
N GLN A 107 19.36 8.62 9.48
CA GLN A 107 20.81 8.88 9.49
C GLN A 107 21.49 8.32 8.24
N GLN A 108 22.73 8.76 7.97
CA GLN A 108 23.48 8.28 6.82
C GLN A 108 23.92 6.81 6.98
N VAL A 109 23.80 6.02 5.91
CA VAL A 109 24.39 4.69 5.76
C VAL A 109 25.32 4.71 4.55
N ASN A 110 26.63 4.56 4.79
CA ASN A 110 27.64 4.77 3.74
C ASN A 110 27.69 3.64 2.70
N ASN A 111 27.66 2.39 3.16
CA ASN A 111 27.66 1.21 2.30
C ASN A 111 26.37 0.44 2.54
N PHE A 112 25.38 0.70 1.70
CA PHE A 112 24.07 0.07 1.77
C PHE A 112 23.91 -0.97 0.66
N SER A 113 23.32 -2.12 0.99
CA SER A 113 22.99 -3.14 -0.01
C SER A 113 21.58 -3.68 0.18
N VAL A 114 20.94 -4.01 -0.95
CA VAL A 114 19.63 -4.64 -1.00
C VAL A 114 19.79 -6.03 -1.58
N ASN A 115 19.61 -7.04 -0.75
CA ASN A 115 19.59 -8.44 -1.16
C ASN A 115 18.17 -8.80 -1.63
N GLY A 116 18.00 -9.10 -2.92
CA GLY A 116 16.72 -9.45 -3.52
C GLY A 116 16.16 -10.82 -3.12
N ASN A 117 16.90 -11.62 -2.34
CA ASN A 117 16.49 -12.94 -1.89
C ASN A 117 15.97 -13.85 -3.02
N ASN A 118 16.86 -14.13 -3.97
CA ASN A 118 16.62 -14.86 -5.23
C ASN A 118 15.82 -14.08 -6.30
N ALA A 119 15.37 -12.85 -6.02
CA ALA A 119 14.88 -11.91 -7.04
C ALA A 119 16.00 -10.97 -7.52
N LEU A 120 15.88 -10.45 -8.74
CA LEU A 120 16.72 -9.36 -9.22
C LEU A 120 16.28 -8.04 -8.59
N VAL A 121 17.22 -7.11 -8.37
CA VAL A 121 16.91 -5.77 -7.85
C VAL A 121 17.57 -4.74 -8.76
N ILE A 122 16.76 -3.90 -9.39
CA ILE A 122 17.21 -2.89 -10.35
C ILE A 122 16.98 -1.50 -9.75
N GLY A 123 18.05 -0.71 -9.69
CA GLY A 123 18.03 0.67 -9.19
C GLY A 123 18.11 0.81 -7.67
N ALA A 124 18.41 -0.26 -6.93
CA ALA A 124 18.65 -0.15 -5.49
C ALA A 124 19.83 0.80 -5.19
N PRO A 125 19.70 1.66 -4.16
CA PRO A 125 20.80 2.53 -3.76
C PRO A 125 21.96 1.74 -3.15
N ASN A 126 23.18 2.25 -3.33
CA ASN A 126 24.40 1.75 -2.69
C ASN A 126 24.77 2.49 -1.38
N ALA A 127 24.02 3.55 -1.06
CA ALA A 127 24.15 4.35 0.15
C ALA A 127 22.80 4.98 0.48
N LEU A 128 22.56 5.27 1.76
CA LEU A 128 21.39 6.04 2.20
C LEU A 128 21.89 7.36 2.79
N ALA A 129 21.42 8.47 2.23
CA ALA A 129 21.65 9.78 2.83
C ALA A 129 20.85 9.91 4.13
N ALA A 130 21.27 10.82 5.02
CA ALA A 130 20.44 11.21 6.15
C ALA A 130 19.10 11.78 5.67
N ASN A 131 17.99 11.32 6.25
CA ASN A 131 16.62 11.59 5.80
C ASN A 131 16.32 11.10 4.37
N GLY A 132 17.12 10.17 3.86
CA GLY A 132 16.94 9.56 2.54
C GLY A 132 15.81 8.53 2.54
N PHE A 133 15.20 8.33 1.37
CA PHE A 133 14.19 7.31 1.16
C PHE A 133 14.32 6.69 -0.23
N PHE A 134 13.78 5.49 -0.38
CA PHE A 134 13.59 4.86 -1.68
C PHE A 134 12.41 3.89 -1.62
N LYS A 135 11.87 3.58 -2.80
CA LYS A 135 10.75 2.67 -2.95
C LYS A 135 11.06 1.64 -4.03
N LEU A 136 10.78 0.38 -3.72
CA LEU A 136 10.84 -0.73 -4.65
C LEU A 136 9.43 -1.27 -4.89
N LYS A 137 9.17 -1.69 -6.13
CA LYS A 137 7.94 -2.40 -6.52
C LYS A 137 8.32 -3.70 -7.20
N TYR A 138 7.67 -4.79 -6.82
CA TYR A 138 7.90 -6.10 -7.41
C TYR A 138 7.07 -6.28 -8.68
N ASP A 139 7.70 -6.85 -9.70
CA ASP A 139 7.04 -7.42 -10.87
C ASP A 139 7.24 -8.93 -10.85
N LYS A 140 6.13 -9.66 -10.74
CA LYS A 140 6.11 -11.12 -10.66
C LYS A 140 6.47 -11.78 -11.98
N LEU A 141 6.22 -11.13 -13.12
CA LEU A 141 6.52 -11.71 -14.43
C LEU A 141 8.04 -11.80 -14.64
N SER A 142 8.76 -10.73 -14.31
CA SER A 142 10.22 -10.67 -14.43
C SER A 142 10.97 -11.14 -13.17
N ASN A 143 10.27 -11.48 -12.08
CA ASN A 143 10.85 -11.79 -10.77
C ASN A 143 11.85 -10.71 -10.30
N THR A 144 11.49 -9.45 -10.49
CA THR A 144 12.40 -8.32 -10.32
C THR A 144 11.76 -7.22 -9.48
N TRP A 145 12.56 -6.64 -8.57
CA TRP A 145 12.26 -5.42 -7.86
C TRP A 145 12.79 -4.22 -8.64
N TYR A 146 11.91 -3.30 -8.97
CA TYR A 146 12.26 -2.05 -9.64
C TYR A 146 12.17 -0.87 -8.68
N ARG A 147 13.14 0.04 -8.76
CA ARG A 147 13.03 1.33 -8.09
C ARG A 147 11.94 2.20 -8.72
N VAL A 148 11.07 2.73 -7.89
CA VAL A 148 9.99 3.64 -8.27
C VAL A 148 10.07 4.89 -7.38
N GLY A 149 10.92 5.86 -7.76
CA GLY A 149 11.13 7.08 -6.98
C GLY A 149 12.57 7.58 -7.01
#